data_AF-A8NF89-F1
#
_entry.id   AF-A8NF89-F1
#
_cell.length_a   1.000
_cell.length_b   1.000
_cell.length_c   1.000
_cell.angle_alpha   90.00
_cell.angle_beta   90.00
_cell.angle_gamma   90.00
#
_symmetry.space_group_name_H-M   'P 1'
#
loop_
_entity.id
_entity.type
_entity.pdbx_description
1 polymer ?
#
loop_
_entity_poly.entity_id
_entity_poly.type
_entity_poly.pdbx_seq_one_letter_code
_entity_poly.pdbx_strand_id
1 'polypeptide(L)'
;MDTIELTDLSQRRQPTQQRTQQRSDLDTNTFIQAAVLAALGLLLALFPGFVQYLAAERGSDTNSHLERFLSLHFGIYLLAFAVSLLLNTKAHPLLVPLTVASSLSTFLAYNTNPPHSFATTFFLANLILAGSGWIMILFPTEDLSKTTGADKRTSAFIFGNKSAASRIKKAWRRETESR
;
A
#
# COMPACT_ATOMS: atom_id res chain seq x y z
N MET A 1 12.67 -45.49 -29.69
CA MET A 1 11.77 -44.81 -30.64
C MET A 1 10.74 -44.16 -29.74
N ASP A 2 11.09 -42.97 -29.29
CA ASP A 2 10.48 -42.37 -28.10
C ASP A 2 9.38 -41.44 -28.59
N THR A 3 8.15 -41.91 -28.46
CA THR A 3 6.95 -41.13 -28.72
C THR A 3 6.86 -40.05 -27.67
N ILE A 4 7.30 -38.85 -28.06
CA ILE A 4 7.07 -37.60 -27.32
C ILE A 4 5.55 -37.44 -27.22
N GLU A 5 4.98 -37.78 -26.07
CA GLU A 5 3.58 -37.50 -25.75
C GLU A 5 3.37 -36.00 -25.84
N LEU A 6 2.62 -35.56 -26.86
CA LEU A 6 2.05 -34.23 -26.91
C LEU A 6 1.05 -34.13 -25.76
N THR A 7 1.54 -33.70 -24.59
CA THR A 7 0.72 -33.32 -23.47
C THR A 7 -0.20 -32.20 -23.93
N ASP A 8 -1.49 -32.48 -23.95
CA ASP A 8 -2.52 -31.63 -24.53
C ASP A 8 -2.56 -30.26 -23.82
N LEU A 9 -2.00 -29.24 -24.47
CA LEU A 9 -1.99 -27.85 -24.01
C LEU A 9 -3.40 -27.26 -23.93
N SER A 10 -4.44 -27.95 -24.45
CA SER A 10 -5.83 -27.54 -24.32
C SER A 10 -6.30 -27.48 -22.86
N GLN A 11 -5.74 -28.32 -21.99
CA GLN A 11 -6.10 -28.39 -20.57
C GLN A 11 -5.58 -27.18 -19.75
N ARG A 12 -4.66 -26.38 -20.31
CA ARG A 12 -4.20 -25.12 -19.71
C ARG A 12 -5.18 -23.95 -19.93
N ARG A 13 -6.23 -24.13 -20.75
CA ARG A 13 -7.38 -23.21 -20.84
C ARG A 13 -8.48 -23.60 -19.84
N GLN A 14 -8.15 -23.65 -18.56
CA GLN A 14 -9.20 -23.53 -17.54
C GLN A 14 -9.79 -22.10 -17.58
N PRO A 15 -11.08 -21.95 -17.24
CA PRO A 15 -11.97 -21.03 -17.94
C PRO A 15 -11.77 -19.60 -17.46
N THR A 16 -11.52 -18.70 -18.42
CA THR A 16 -11.53 -17.25 -18.24
C THR A 16 -12.73 -16.75 -17.44
N GLN A 17 -13.88 -17.45 -17.49
CA GLN A 17 -15.09 -17.12 -16.72
C GLN A 17 -14.92 -17.27 -15.19
N GLN A 18 -14.32 -18.35 -14.67
CA GLN A 18 -14.11 -18.50 -13.22
C GLN A 18 -13.16 -17.44 -12.66
N ARG A 19 -12.13 -17.07 -13.44
CA ARG A 19 -11.18 -16.01 -13.07
C ARG A 19 -11.80 -14.61 -13.08
N THR A 20 -12.84 -14.40 -13.89
CA THR A 20 -13.56 -13.13 -13.99
C THR A 20 -14.56 -12.99 -12.84
N GLN A 21 -15.26 -14.07 -12.49
CA GLN A 21 -16.24 -14.12 -11.41
C GLN A 21 -15.54 -13.97 -10.04
N GLN A 22 -14.45 -14.70 -9.80
CA GLN A 22 -13.65 -14.59 -8.58
C GLN A 22 -13.02 -13.19 -8.40
N ARG A 23 -12.73 -12.48 -9.49
CA ARG A 23 -12.23 -11.10 -9.45
C ARG A 23 -13.34 -10.11 -9.09
N SER A 24 -14.53 -10.27 -9.66
CA SER A 24 -15.70 -9.44 -9.35
C SER A 24 -16.12 -9.55 -7.87
N ASP A 25 -16.09 -10.76 -7.31
CA ASP A 25 -16.44 -10.99 -5.90
C ASP A 25 -15.38 -10.40 -4.96
N LEU A 26 -14.10 -10.49 -5.33
CA LEU A 26 -13.01 -9.87 -4.57
C LEU A 26 -13.15 -8.35 -4.55
N ASP A 27 -13.43 -7.73 -5.70
CA ASP A 27 -13.57 -6.27 -5.83
C ASP A 27 -14.78 -5.75 -5.02
N THR A 28 -15.89 -6.50 -5.00
CA THR A 28 -17.10 -6.14 -4.22
C THR A 28 -16.84 -6.20 -2.72
N ASN A 29 -16.20 -7.27 -2.24
CA ASN A 29 -15.86 -7.43 -0.83
C ASN A 29 -14.86 -6.37 -0.35
N THR A 30 -13.85 -6.05 -1.16
CA THR A 30 -12.90 -4.97 -0.85
C THR A 30 -13.59 -3.62 -0.75
N PHE A 31 -14.55 -3.32 -1.63
CA PHE A 31 -15.31 -2.08 -1.56
C PHE A 31 -16.15 -1.98 -0.28
N ILE A 32 -16.86 -3.05 0.09
CA ILE A 32 -17.65 -3.08 1.34
C ILE A 32 -16.74 -2.88 2.56
N GLN A 33 -15.60 -3.58 2.61
CA GLN A 33 -14.63 -3.43 3.69
C GLN A 33 -14.10 -2.00 3.79
N ALA A 34 -13.73 -1.40 2.66
CA ALA A 34 -13.28 -0.01 2.61
C ALA A 34 -14.36 0.96 3.08
N ALA A 35 -15.62 0.75 2.67
CA ALA A 35 -16.74 1.59 3.09
C ALA A 35 -16.99 1.51 4.61
N VAL A 36 -16.96 0.31 5.19
CA VAL A 36 -17.13 0.11 6.65
C VAL A 36 -15.98 0.77 7.42
N LEU A 37 -14.73 0.57 6.98
CA LEU A 37 -13.57 1.20 7.61
C LEU A 37 -13.61 2.73 7.50
N ALA A 38 -14.06 3.26 6.35
CA ALA A 38 -14.20 4.70 6.15
C ALA A 38 -15.28 5.29 7.06
N ALA A 39 -16.46 4.64 7.16
CA ALA A 39 -17.54 5.08 8.03
C ALA A 39 -17.11 5.08 9.51
N LEU A 40 -16.46 4.00 9.95
CA LEU A 40 -15.96 3.90 11.33
C LEU A 40 -14.84 4.91 11.61
N GLY A 41 -13.89 5.06 10.67
CA GLY A 41 -12.80 6.03 10.80
C GLY A 41 -13.29 7.47 10.87
N LEU A 42 -14.29 7.82 10.05
CA LEU A 42 -14.92 9.15 10.06
C LEU A 42 -15.72 9.39 11.33
N LEU A 43 -16.46 8.39 11.83
CA LEU A 43 -17.16 8.47 13.10
C LEU A 43 -16.20 8.75 14.27
N LEU A 44 -15.09 8.02 14.35
CA LEU A 44 -14.09 8.17 15.41
C LEU A 44 -13.27 9.46 15.31
N ALA A 45 -13.00 9.94 14.10
CA ALA A 45 -12.25 11.18 13.86
C ALA A 45 -13.11 12.43 14.14
N LEU A 46 -14.39 12.43 13.75
CA LEU A 46 -15.30 13.55 13.99
C LEU A 46 -15.85 13.56 15.42
N PHE A 47 -16.08 12.38 16.00
CA PHE A 47 -16.64 12.22 17.34
C PHE A 47 -15.70 11.37 18.20
N PRO A 48 -14.53 11.90 18.61
CA PRO A 48 -13.57 11.14 19.42
C PRO A 48 -14.11 10.76 20.82
N GLY A 49 -15.17 11.44 21.28
CA GLY A 49 -15.91 11.08 22.50
C GLY A 49 -16.95 9.96 22.30
N PHE A 50 -17.12 9.43 21.08
CA PHE A 50 -18.09 8.36 20.83
C PHE A 50 -17.76 7.08 21.60
N VAL A 51 -16.46 6.74 21.71
CA VAL A 51 -16.02 5.60 22.51
C VAL A 51 -16.38 5.79 23.99
N GLN A 52 -16.26 7.01 24.51
CA GLN A 52 -16.68 7.35 25.89
C GLN A 52 -18.18 7.17 26.07
N TYR A 53 -18.97 7.62 25.10
CA TYR A 53 -20.42 7.47 25.15
C TYR A 53 -20.84 6.00 25.21
N LEU A 54 -20.18 5.12 24.45
CA LEU A 54 -20.43 3.68 24.50
C LEU A 54 -19.88 3.02 25.77
N ALA A 55 -18.73 3.46 26.26
CA ALA A 55 -18.04 2.92 27.43
C ALA A 55 -18.52 3.50 28.76
N ALA A 56 -19.53 4.39 28.74
CA ALA A 56 -20.05 5.08 29.92
C ALA A 56 -20.79 4.13 30.89
N GLU A 57 -20.06 3.20 31.50
CA GLU A 57 -20.43 2.60 32.78
C GLU A 57 -19.96 3.54 33.90
N ARG A 58 -20.85 4.46 34.28
CA ARG A 58 -20.96 5.10 35.61
C ARG A 58 -19.62 5.40 36.34
N GLY A 59 -19.00 6.55 36.03
CA GLY A 59 -18.23 7.32 37.04
C GLY A 59 -16.72 7.50 36.89
N SER A 60 -16.11 7.23 35.73
CA SER A 60 -14.67 7.43 35.50
C SER A 60 -14.37 8.68 34.65
N ASP A 61 -14.30 9.85 35.28
CA ASP A 61 -14.01 11.14 34.59
C ASP A 61 -12.52 11.36 34.27
N THR A 62 -11.61 10.49 34.73
CA THR A 62 -10.17 10.78 34.76
C THR A 62 -9.38 10.44 33.50
N ASN A 63 -9.87 9.56 32.61
CA ASN A 63 -9.13 9.12 31.41
C ASN A 63 -9.64 9.72 30.08
N SER A 64 -10.53 10.71 30.15
CA SER A 64 -11.25 11.23 28.98
C SER A 64 -10.36 11.87 27.90
N HIS A 65 -9.21 12.42 28.28
CA HIS A 65 -8.29 13.04 27.33
C HIS A 65 -7.51 12.00 26.50
N LEU A 66 -7.09 10.91 27.13
CA LEU A 66 -6.31 9.86 26.48
C LEU A 66 -7.16 9.12 25.45
N GLU A 67 -8.38 8.74 25.82
CA GLU A 67 -9.30 8.04 24.92
C GLU A 67 -9.67 8.87 23.69
N ARG A 68 -9.92 10.18 23.87
CA ARG A 68 -10.19 11.10 22.74
C ARG A 68 -8.99 11.20 21.82
N PHE A 69 -7.79 11.27 22.39
CA PHE A 69 -6.54 11.29 21.63
C PHE A 69 -6.36 10.01 20.81
N LEU A 70 -6.49 8.84 21.43
CA LEU A 70 -6.38 7.56 20.73
C LEU A 70 -7.48 7.39 19.68
N SER A 71 -8.73 7.73 20.00
CA SER A 71 -9.87 7.61 19.08
C SER A 71 -9.65 8.43 17.81
N LEU A 72 -9.16 9.66 17.94
CA LEU A 72 -8.87 10.53 16.81
C LEU A 72 -7.77 9.94 15.92
N HIS A 73 -6.63 9.55 16.50
CA HIS A 73 -5.52 9.00 15.73
C HIS A 73 -5.87 7.65 15.11
N PHE A 74 -6.58 6.79 15.84
CA PHE A 74 -7.07 5.52 15.33
C PHE A 74 -8.05 5.73 14.16
N GLY A 75 -8.95 6.71 14.26
CA GLY A 75 -9.86 7.09 13.18
C GLY A 75 -9.10 7.53 11.91
N ILE A 76 -8.05 8.34 12.05
CA ILE A 76 -7.18 8.75 10.94
C ILE A 76 -6.53 7.52 10.27
N TYR A 77 -6.03 6.57 11.06
CA TYR A 77 -5.43 5.35 10.53
C TYR A 77 -6.46 4.46 9.81
N LEU A 78 -7.67 4.29 10.34
CA LEU A 78 -8.73 3.55 9.67
C LEU A 78 -9.10 4.15 8.30
N LEU A 79 -9.15 5.49 8.20
CA LEU A 79 -9.35 6.18 6.93
C LEU A 79 -8.20 5.89 5.96
N ALA A 80 -6.96 5.88 6.43
CA ALA A 80 -5.80 5.55 5.62
C ALA A 80 -5.86 4.11 5.09
N PHE A 81 -6.27 3.15 5.93
CA PHE A 81 -6.50 1.76 5.52
C PHE A 81 -7.63 1.64 4.50
N ALA A 82 -8.74 2.36 4.68
CA ALA A 82 -9.84 2.39 3.72
C ALA A 82 -9.37 2.90 2.35
N VAL A 83 -8.61 4.00 2.33
CA VAL A 83 -8.03 4.55 1.09
C VAL A 83 -7.05 3.56 0.45
N SER A 84 -6.21 2.90 1.25
CA SER A 84 -5.26 1.87 0.76
C SER A 84 -5.98 0.72 0.05
N LEU A 85 -7.09 0.23 0.62
CA LEU A 85 -7.91 -0.82 0.01
C LEU A 85 -8.52 -0.39 -1.31
N LEU A 86 -8.99 0.87 -1.41
CA LEU A 86 -9.54 1.42 -2.65
C LEU A 86 -8.48 1.60 -3.74
N LEU A 87 -7.27 1.98 -3.36
CA LEU A 87 -6.19 2.24 -4.31
C LEU A 87 -5.61 0.95 -4.91
N ASN A 88 -5.63 -0.17 -4.19
CA ASN A 88 -5.22 -1.51 -4.65
C ASN A 88 -4.03 -1.51 -5.63
N THR A 89 -2.99 -0.74 -5.33
CA THR A 89 -1.82 -0.60 -6.21
C THR A 89 -0.88 -1.78 -6.04
N LYS A 90 -0.22 -2.19 -7.14
CA LYS A 90 0.59 -3.42 -7.20
C LYS A 90 1.94 -3.34 -6.48
N ALA A 91 2.46 -2.14 -6.24
CA ALA A 91 3.78 -1.95 -5.65
C ALA A 91 3.67 -1.89 -4.12
N HIS A 92 2.98 -0.87 -3.58
CA HIS A 92 2.81 -0.71 -2.13
C HIS A 92 1.53 0.09 -1.80
N PRO A 93 0.35 -0.54 -1.73
CA PRO A 93 -0.93 0.17 -1.60
C PRO A 93 -1.05 0.93 -0.28
N LEU A 94 -0.37 0.43 0.77
CA LEU A 94 -0.42 1.00 2.11
C LEU A 94 0.60 2.12 2.35
N LEU A 95 1.68 2.18 1.57
CA LEU A 95 2.82 3.06 1.87
C LEU A 95 2.40 4.53 1.84
N VAL A 96 1.74 4.96 0.76
CA VAL A 96 1.35 6.37 0.60
C VAL A 96 0.28 6.78 1.62
N PRO A 97 -0.86 6.07 1.77
CA PRO A 97 -1.89 6.45 2.74
C PRO A 97 -1.37 6.44 4.18
N LEU A 98 -0.55 5.44 4.55
CA LEU A 98 0.01 5.34 5.89
C LEU A 98 1.02 6.47 6.17
N THR A 99 1.85 6.84 5.20
CA THR A 99 2.81 7.95 5.36
C THR A 99 2.09 9.28 5.55
N VAL A 100 1.03 9.52 4.77
CA VAL A 100 0.20 10.73 4.91
C VAL A 100 -0.50 10.75 6.28
N ALA A 101 -1.10 9.64 6.69
CA ALA A 101 -1.76 9.50 7.99
C ALA A 101 -0.81 9.67 9.17
N SER A 102 0.42 9.14 9.06
CA SER A 102 1.47 9.29 10.07
C SER A 102 1.95 10.75 10.14
N SER A 103 2.10 11.42 9.00
CA SER A 103 2.48 12.84 8.93
C SER A 103 1.41 13.72 9.59
N LEU A 104 0.13 13.49 9.25
CA LEU A 104 -1.00 14.20 9.85
C LEU A 104 -1.10 13.92 11.35
N SER A 105 -0.95 12.66 11.76
CA SER A 105 -0.97 12.25 13.17
C SER A 105 0.18 12.88 13.96
N THR A 106 1.37 12.96 13.37
CA THR A 106 2.52 13.67 13.98
C THR A 106 2.19 15.15 14.19
N PHE A 107 1.66 15.82 13.15
CA PHE A 107 1.29 17.22 13.23
C PHE A 107 0.22 17.46 14.30
N LEU A 108 -0.84 16.64 14.34
CA LEU A 108 -1.90 16.78 15.33
C LEU A 108 -1.41 16.47 16.74
N ALA A 109 -0.62 15.40 16.93
CA ALA A 109 -0.08 15.05 18.24
C ALA A 109 0.81 16.15 18.83
N TYR A 110 1.58 16.85 17.98
CA TYR A 110 2.38 18.00 18.38
C TYR A 110 1.53 19.20 18.87
N ASN A 111 0.36 19.41 18.26
CA ASN A 111 -0.52 20.55 18.57
C ASN A 111 -1.54 20.26 19.69
N THR A 112 -1.75 19.01 20.04
CA THR A 112 -2.62 18.65 21.18
C THR A 112 -1.88 18.85 22.51
N ASN A 113 -2.62 19.11 23.59
CA ASN A 113 -2.10 19.13 24.97
C ASN A 113 -2.52 17.88 25.80
N PRO A 114 -2.16 16.62 25.45
CA PRO A 114 -2.46 15.46 26.30
C PRO A 114 -1.43 15.33 27.45
N PRO A 115 -1.65 14.43 28.43
CA PRO A 115 -0.66 14.14 29.45
C PRO A 115 0.71 13.81 28.81
N HIS A 116 1.71 14.59 29.18
CA HIS A 116 2.88 14.91 28.35
C HIS A 116 3.73 13.72 27.88
N SER A 117 3.74 12.58 28.58
CA SER A 117 4.64 11.46 28.24
C SER A 117 4.12 10.57 27.09
N PHE A 118 2.80 10.33 27.02
CA PHE A 118 2.24 9.48 25.97
C PHE A 118 2.21 10.21 24.62
N ALA A 119 1.76 11.46 24.63
CA ALA A 119 1.66 12.29 23.42
C ALA A 119 3.01 12.49 22.74
N THR A 120 4.07 12.73 23.53
CA THR A 120 5.43 12.91 23.02
C THR A 120 6.00 11.62 22.43
N THR A 121 5.79 10.48 23.09
CA THR A 121 6.21 9.18 22.56
C THR A 121 5.47 8.84 21.27
N PHE A 122 4.16 9.09 21.23
CA PHE A 122 3.34 8.90 20.04
C PHE A 122 3.79 9.82 18.90
N PHE A 123 4.03 11.10 19.18
CA PHE A 123 4.58 12.07 18.23
C PHE A 123 5.90 11.58 17.63
N LEU A 124 6.87 11.19 18.47
CA LEU A 124 8.19 10.71 18.01
C LEU A 124 8.08 9.45 17.15
N ALA A 125 7.24 8.49 17.56
CA ALA A 125 7.02 7.27 16.80
C ALA A 125 6.42 7.55 15.42
N ASN A 126 5.41 8.43 15.35
CA ASN A 126 4.77 8.81 14.09
C ASN A 126 5.72 9.66 13.22
N LEU A 127 6.58 10.48 13.81
CA LEU A 127 7.57 11.29 13.09
C LEU A 127 8.60 10.40 12.38
N ILE A 128 9.10 9.37 13.07
CA ILE A 128 10.03 8.38 12.49
C ILE A 128 9.34 7.62 11.35
N LEU A 129 8.08 7.19 11.56
CA LEU A 129 7.32 6.45 10.55
C LEU A 129 7.01 7.32 9.31
N ALA A 130 6.61 8.56 9.52
CA ALA A 130 6.40 9.54 8.45
C ALA A 130 7.72 9.82 7.70
N GLY A 131 8.81 10.08 8.41
CA GLY A 131 10.12 10.34 7.80
C GLY A 131 10.62 9.18 6.95
N SER A 132 10.58 7.95 7.49
CA SER A 132 10.94 6.74 6.74
C SER A 132 10.03 6.49 5.53
N GLY A 133 8.72 6.69 5.67
CA GLY A 133 7.76 6.58 4.59
C GLY A 133 8.03 7.58 3.46
N TRP A 134 8.31 8.84 3.79
CA TRP A 134 8.69 9.86 2.81
C TRP A 134 9.98 9.51 2.07
N ILE A 135 10.99 8.97 2.77
CA ILE A 135 12.21 8.47 2.14
C ILE A 135 11.90 7.36 1.14
N MET A 136 11.05 6.38 1.49
CA MET A 136 10.67 5.30 0.57
C MET A 136 9.88 5.79 -0.64
N ILE A 137 9.02 6.80 -0.47
CA ILE A 137 8.23 7.39 -1.55
C ILE A 137 9.11 8.21 -2.50
N LEU A 138 10.05 9.01 -1.96
CA LEU A 138 10.93 9.88 -2.74
C LEU A 138 12.07 9.10 -3.40
N PHE A 139 12.52 8.00 -2.79
CA PHE A 139 13.61 7.16 -3.26
C PHE A 139 13.15 5.70 -3.46
N PRO A 140 12.25 5.43 -4.42
CA PRO A 140 11.80 4.07 -4.70
C PRO A 140 12.99 3.22 -5.18
N THR A 141 13.14 2.03 -4.59
CA THR A 141 14.29 1.12 -4.82
C THR A 141 14.15 0.23 -6.08
N GLU A 142 13.28 0.59 -7.04
CA GLU A 142 12.87 -0.31 -8.13
C GLU A 142 13.89 -0.54 -9.27
N ASP A 143 15.13 -0.12 -9.12
CA ASP A 143 16.08 -0.12 -10.24
C ASP A 143 17.13 -1.22 -10.22
N LEU A 144 16.87 -2.37 -9.59
CA LEU A 144 17.70 -3.57 -9.83
C LEU A 144 17.00 -4.49 -10.84
N SER A 145 17.64 -4.66 -12.01
CA SER A 145 17.20 -5.60 -13.03
C SER A 145 17.24 -7.03 -12.49
N LYS A 146 16.06 -7.66 -12.30
CA LYS A 146 15.96 -9.07 -11.86
C LYS A 146 16.68 -10.06 -12.78
N THR A 147 16.96 -9.67 -14.02
CA THR A 147 17.59 -10.53 -15.03
C THR A 147 19.11 -10.39 -15.05
N THR A 148 19.67 -9.26 -14.60
CA THR A 148 21.10 -8.98 -14.74
C THR A 148 21.79 -8.54 -13.45
N GLY A 149 21.03 -8.29 -12.36
CA GLY A 149 21.58 -7.74 -11.11
C GLY A 149 22.17 -6.34 -11.24
N ALA A 150 22.12 -5.74 -12.44
CA ALA A 150 22.66 -4.43 -12.73
C ALA A 150 21.62 -3.35 -12.38
N ASP A 151 22.12 -2.22 -11.87
CA ASP A 151 21.33 -1.01 -11.67
C ASP A 151 20.78 -0.53 -13.02
N LYS A 152 19.46 -0.54 -13.20
CA LYS A 152 18.76 -0.12 -14.40
C LYS A 152 19.05 1.35 -14.72
N ARG A 153 19.37 2.18 -13.73
CA ARG A 153 19.76 3.59 -13.94
C ARG A 153 21.05 3.70 -14.76
N THR A 154 21.93 2.70 -14.72
CA THR A 154 23.15 2.66 -15.55
C THR A 154 22.89 2.21 -16.99
N SER A 155 21.78 1.55 -17.27
CA SER A 155 21.44 1.12 -18.65
C SER A 155 20.85 2.23 -19.53
N ALA A 156 20.44 3.35 -18.91
CA ALA A 156 20.02 4.58 -19.56
C ALA A 156 21.12 5.66 -19.55
N PHE A 157 22.37 5.29 -19.30
CA PHE A 157 23.48 6.21 -19.52
C PHE A 157 23.47 6.67 -20.99
N ILE A 158 23.72 7.97 -21.19
CA ILE A 158 23.63 8.74 -22.45
C ILE A 158 24.33 8.09 -23.66
N PHE A 159 25.19 7.10 -23.44
CA PHE A 159 25.77 6.27 -24.50
C PHE A 159 24.85 5.10 -24.82
N GLY A 160 23.93 5.32 -25.76
CA GLY A 160 23.06 4.28 -26.30
C GLY A 160 23.83 3.00 -26.60
N ASN A 161 23.56 1.96 -25.79
CA ASN A 161 24.31 0.72 -25.85
C ASN A 161 24.03 -0.01 -27.18
N LYS A 162 24.97 0.09 -28.14
CA LYS A 162 24.89 -0.57 -29.45
C LYS A 162 25.01 -2.10 -29.36
N SER A 163 25.47 -2.66 -28.24
CA SER A 163 25.61 -4.11 -28.03
C SER A 163 24.50 -4.73 -27.18
N ALA A 164 23.39 -4.02 -26.93
CA ALA A 164 22.25 -4.59 -26.22
C ALA A 164 21.76 -5.87 -26.91
N ALA A 165 21.83 -7.00 -26.20
CA ALA A 165 21.48 -8.33 -26.72
C ALA A 165 20.05 -8.40 -27.29
N SER A 166 19.13 -7.54 -26.82
CA SER A 166 17.77 -7.44 -27.38
C SER A 166 17.75 -6.88 -28.81
N ARG A 167 18.66 -5.95 -29.16
CA ARG A 167 18.80 -5.43 -30.53
C ARG A 167 19.44 -6.47 -31.44
N ILE A 168 20.44 -7.20 -30.95
CA ILE A 168 21.05 -8.33 -31.69
C ILE A 168 20.01 -9.41 -31.98
N LYS A 169 19.23 -9.81 -30.97
CA LYS A 169 18.15 -10.81 -31.13
C LYS A 169 17.04 -10.33 -32.07
N LYS A 170 16.70 -9.03 -32.05
CA LYS A 170 15.70 -8.44 -32.94
C LYS A 170 16.19 -8.31 -34.37
N ALA A 171 17.48 -8.00 -34.58
CA ALA A 171 18.11 -8.01 -35.89
C ALA A 171 18.15 -9.42 -36.47
N TRP A 172 18.59 -10.41 -35.68
CA TRP A 172 18.65 -11.80 -36.11
C TRP A 172 17.29 -12.35 -36.52
N ARG A 173 16.22 -12.01 -35.78
CA ARG A 173 14.84 -12.40 -36.11
C ARG A 173 14.35 -11.78 -37.43
N ARG A 174 14.71 -10.52 -37.71
CA ARG A 174 14.39 -9.87 -38.99
C ARG A 174 15.12 -10.53 -40.17
N GLU A 175 16.38 -10.91 -39.98
CA GLU A 175 17.16 -11.60 -41.01
C GLU A 175 16.65 -13.03 -41.30
N THR A 176 16.10 -13.71 -40.29
CA THR A 176 15.47 -15.03 -40.47
C THR A 176 14.09 -14.97 -41.12
N GLU A 177 13.32 -13.90 -40.89
CA GLU A 177 12.00 -13.69 -41.53
C GLU A 177 12.13 -13.22 -42.99
N SER A 178 13.27 -12.66 -43.40
CA SER A 178 13.52 -12.21 -44.78
C SER A 178 14.16 -13.25 -45.70
N ARG A 179 14.41 -14.47 -45.20
CA ARG A 179 14.93 -15.60 -45.98
C ARG A 179 13.82 -16.62 -46.22
#